data_AF-A0A7V0NTB4-F1
#
_entry.id   AF-A0A7V0NTB4-F1
#
_cell.length_a   1.000
_cell.length_b   1.000
_cell.length_c   1.000
_cell.angle_alpha   90.00
_cell.angle_beta   90.00
_cell.angle_gamma   90.00
#
_symmetry.space_group_name_H-M   'P 1'
#
loop_
_entity.id
_entity.type
_entity.pdbx_description
1 polymer ?
#
loop_
_entity_poly.entity_id
_entity_poly.type
_entity_poly.pdbx_seq_one_letter_code
_entity_poly.pdbx_strand_id
1 'polypeptide(L)' 'MGWSQLLAISPNPNAPTFGEAVERALTPEEATRLETYLRPLVDQGRGGRMRHANAYVTAARDA' A
#
# COMPACT_ATOMS: atom_id res chain seq x y z
N MET A 1 10.48 2.87 1.37
CA MET A 1 9.31 2.31 2.07
C MET A 1 9.62 0.87 2.43
N GLY A 2 9.61 0.51 3.71
CA GLY A 2 9.85 -0.87 4.15
C GLY A 2 8.56 -1.71 4.20
N TRP A 3 8.70 -3.03 4.38
CA TRP A 3 7.56 -3.97 4.41
C TRP A 3 6.44 -3.56 5.37
N SER A 4 6.78 -3.23 6.62
CA SER A 4 5.79 -2.81 7.62
C SER A 4 5.07 -1.51 7.24
N GLN A 5 5.74 -0.58 6.56
CA GLN A 5 5.08 0.63 6.05
C GLN A 5 4.12 0.30 4.92
N LEU A 6 4.49 -0.63 4.01
CA LEU A 6 3.58 -1.06 2.94
C LEU A 6 2.30 -1.67 3.49
N LEU A 7 2.41 -2.57 4.47
CA LEU A 7 1.24 -3.22 5.09
C LEU A 7 0.31 -2.20 5.75
N ALA A 8 0.84 -1.09 6.27
CA ALA A 8 0.08 -0.05 6.94
C ALA A 8 -0.54 1.00 5.97
N ILE A 9 -0.27 0.93 4.66
CA ILE A 9 -0.85 1.89 3.70
C ILE A 9 -2.30 1.56 3.46
N SER A 10 -3.15 2.57 3.58
CA SER A 10 -4.52 2.56 3.06
C SER A 10 -4.66 3.60 1.94
N PRO A 11 -5.37 3.29 0.83
CA PRO A 11 -5.55 4.22 -0.27
C PRO A 11 -6.49 5.39 0.07
N ASN A 12 -7.34 5.26 1.10
CA ASN A 12 -8.16 6.33 1.66
C ASN A 12 -8.68 5.94 3.06
N PRO A 13 -9.16 6.89 3.90
CA PRO A 13 -9.55 6.60 5.28
C PRO A 13 -10.66 5.55 5.48
N ASN A 14 -11.45 5.26 4.44
CA ASN A 14 -12.55 4.30 4.49
C ASN A 14 -12.20 2.92 3.90
N ALA A 15 -11.00 2.78 3.32
CA ALA A 15 -10.51 1.53 2.77
C ALA A 15 -9.61 0.81 3.80
N PRO A 16 -9.58 -0.54 3.80
CA PRO A 16 -8.63 -1.28 4.60
C PRO A 16 -7.19 -0.95 4.17
N THR A 17 -6.27 -1.12 5.10
CA THR A 17 -4.84 -1.16 4.79
C THR A 17 -4.51 -2.35 3.90
N PHE A 18 -3.35 -2.30 3.23
CA PHE A 18 -2.89 -3.42 2.40
C PHE A 18 -2.75 -4.71 3.21
N GLY A 19 -2.27 -4.63 4.46
CA GLY A 19 -2.20 -5.77 5.37
C GLY A 19 -3.57 -6.36 5.69
N GLU A 20 -4.53 -5.53 6.09
CA GLU A 20 -5.91 -5.97 6.36
C GLU A 20 -6.59 -6.56 5.12
N ALA A 21 -6.30 -6.02 3.94
CA ALA A 21 -6.83 -6.57 2.68
C ALA A 21 -6.26 -7.96 2.39
N VAL A 22 -4.97 -8.17 2.63
CA VAL A 22 -4.31 -9.48 2.51
C VAL A 22 -4.93 -10.49 3.47
N GLU A 23 -5.10 -10.12 4.75
CA GLU A 23 -5.71 -10.99 5.76
C GLU A 23 -7.16 -11.39 5.45
N ARG A 24 -7.94 -10.48 4.84
CA ARG A 24 -9.34 -10.74 4.50
C ARG A 24 -9.52 -11.53 3.20
N ALA A 25 -8.58 -11.42 2.27
CA ALA A 25 -8.76 -11.93 0.91
C ALA A 25 -7.98 -13.22 0.61
N LEU A 26 -6.88 -13.48 1.31
CA LEU A 26 -5.96 -14.59 1.03
C LEU A 26 -6.02 -15.67 2.11
N THR A 27 -5.77 -16.92 1.71
CA THR A 27 -5.49 -17.98 2.70
C THR A 27 -4.11 -17.77 3.34
N PRO A 28 -3.82 -18.42 4.49
CA PRO A 28 -2.49 -18.35 5.10
C PRO A 28 -1.34 -18.74 4.16
N GLU A 29 -1.55 -19.74 3.31
CA GLU A 29 -0.56 -20.20 2.33
C GLU A 29 -0.33 -19.15 1.22
N GLU A 30 -1.40 -18.53 0.74
CA GLU A 30 -1.34 -17.47 -0.27
C GLU A 30 -0.67 -16.21 0.29
N ALA A 31 -1.01 -15.81 1.51
CA ALA A 31 -0.38 -14.70 2.22
C ALA A 31 1.13 -14.94 2.39
N THR A 32 1.52 -16.16 2.80
CA THR A 32 2.92 -16.57 2.92
C THR A 32 3.64 -16.49 1.57
N ARG A 33 3.01 -16.94 0.49
CA ARG A 33 3.57 -16.86 -0.87
C ARG A 33 3.77 -15.41 -1.31
N LEU A 34 2.79 -14.55 -1.04
CA LEU A 34 2.82 -13.13 -1.35
C LEU A 34 3.96 -12.43 -0.58
N GLU A 35 4.07 -12.65 0.73
CA GLU A 35 5.13 -12.09 1.56
C GLU A 35 6.51 -12.55 1.08
N THR A 36 6.69 -13.85 0.83
CA THR A 36 7.96 -14.43 0.38
C THR A 36 8.46 -13.78 -0.90
N TYR A 37 7.55 -13.44 -1.82
CA TYR A 37 7.89 -12.78 -3.07
C TYR A 37 8.09 -11.27 -2.93
N LEU A 38 7.15 -10.57 -2.30
CA LEU A 38 7.13 -9.10 -2.28
C LEU A 38 8.09 -8.50 -1.25
N ARG A 39 8.24 -9.10 -0.08
CA ARG A 39 9.04 -8.52 1.01
C ARG A 39 10.49 -8.23 0.60
N PRO A 40 11.23 -9.15 -0.06
CA PRO A 40 12.58 -8.84 -0.55
C PRO A 40 12.60 -7.70 -1.58
N LEU A 41 11.57 -7.59 -2.43
CA LEU A 41 11.50 -6.54 -3.46
C LEU A 41 11.22 -5.16 -2.85
N VAL A 42 10.41 -5.11 -1.80
CA VAL A 42 10.11 -3.88 -1.04
C VAL A 42 11.34 -3.44 -0.26
N ASP A 43 11.98 -4.37 0.47
CA ASP A 43 13.13 -4.09 1.31
C ASP A 43 14.37 -3.66 0.48
N GLN A 44 14.54 -4.21 -0.72
CA GLN A 44 15.59 -3.78 -1.67
C GLN A 44 15.27 -2.46 -2.39
N GLY A 45 14.16 -1.79 -2.08
CA GLY A 45 13.73 -0.55 -2.73
C GLY A 45 13.31 -0.72 -4.19
N ARG A 46 13.20 -1.95 -4.70
CA ARG A 46 12.78 -2.26 -6.08
C ARG A 46 11.28 -2.08 -6.29
N GLY A 47 10.49 -2.01 -5.21
CA GLY A 47 9.08 -1.58 -5.21
C GLY A 47 8.87 -0.06 -5.12
N GLY A 48 9.93 0.74 -5.04
CA GLY A 48 9.89 2.14 -4.60
C GLY A 48 9.60 3.21 -5.67
N ARG A 49 9.23 2.85 -6.89
CA ARG A 49 8.87 3.84 -7.93
C ARG A 49 7.34 4.00 -8.00
N MET A 50 6.77 4.62 -6.97
CA MET A 50 5.40 5.10 -7.06
C MET A 50 5.38 6.37 -7.92
N ARG A 51 4.73 6.29 -9.09
CA ARG A 51 4.43 7.45 -9.91
C ARG A 51 3.09 8.01 -9.43
N HIS A 52 3.12 8.88 -8.44
CA HIS A 52 1.92 9.60 -8.02
C HIS A 52 1.67 10.74 -9.01
N ALA A 53 0.51 10.72 -9.68
CA ALA A 53 -0.02 11.91 -10.32
C ALA A 53 -0.65 12.77 -9.23
N ASN A 54 0.09 13.78 -8.75
CA ASN A 54 -0.45 14.73 -7.78
C ASN A 54 -1.36 15.72 -8.51
N ALA A 55 -2.67 15.64 -8.29
CA ALA A 55 -3.60 16.69 -8.68
C ALA A 55 -3.75 17.66 -7.50
N TYR A 56 -3.34 18.92 -7.68
CA TYR A 56 -3.54 19.97 -6.68
C TYR A 56 -4.98 20.49 -6.80
N VAL A 57 -5.82 20.27 -5.77
CA VAL A 57 -7.18 20.82 -5.71
C VAL A 57 -7.14 22.10 -4.89
N THR A 58 -7.30 23.25 -5.55
CA THR A 58 -7.63 24.51 -4.87
C THR A 58 -9.12 24.56 -4.62
N ALA A 59 -9.53 24.46 -3.35
CA ALA A 59 -10.86 24.90 -2.97
C ALA A 59 -10.91 26.43 -3.09
N ALA A 60 -11.66 26.95 -4.05
CA ALA A 60 -12.09 28.34 -4.00
C ALA A 60 -13.08 28.45 -2.85
N ARG A 61 -12.67 29.16 -1.78
CA ARG A 61 -13.61 29.64 -0.78
C ARG A 61 -14.27 30.87 -1.39
N ASP A 62 -15.58 30.84 -1.58
CA ASP A 62 -16.32 32.05 -1.93
C ASP A 62 -16.07 33.12 -0.86
N ALA A 63 -15.79 34.34 -1.33
CA ALA A 63 -15.38 35.50 -0.56
C ALA A 63 -16.45 36.02 0.41
#